data_AF-H9BWU2-F1
#
_entry.id   AF-H9BWU2-F1
#
_cell.length_a   1.000
_cell.length_b   1.000
_cell.length_c   1.000
_cell.angle_alpha   90.00
_cell.angle_beta   90.00
_cell.angle_gamma   90.00
#
_symmetry.space_group_name_H-M   'P 1'
#
loop_
_entity.id
_entity.type
_entity.pdbx_description
1 polymer ?
#
loop_
_entity_poly.entity_id
_entity_poly.type
_entity_poly.pdbx_seq_one_letter_code
_entity_poly.pdbx_strand_id
1 'polypeptide(L)' 'MKQLIGFALITLAFTILLSGCVTVKPYERENLADRTMDFDQNREEVMMEQHFLLTREGSIGGNGGAGGGCACN' A
#
# COMPACT_ATOMS: atom_id res chain seq x y z
N MET A 1 -30.07 33.62 -9.48
CA MET A 1 -29.88 32.44 -10.35
C MET A 1 -28.42 32.17 -10.71
N LYS A 2 -27.62 33.16 -11.15
CA LYS A 2 -26.17 32.97 -11.44
C LYS A 2 -25.34 32.40 -10.26
N GLN A 3 -25.60 32.85 -9.03
CA GLN A 3 -24.87 32.38 -7.84
C GLN A 3 -25.17 30.91 -7.48
N LEU A 4 -26.39 30.44 -7.74
CA LEU A 4 -26.80 29.04 -7.51
C LEU A 4 -26.17 28.10 -8.56
N ILE A 5 -26.04 28.56 -9.80
CA ILE A 5 -25.39 27.79 -10.88
C ILE A 5 -23.89 27.66 -10.61
N GLY A 6 -23.25 28.72 -10.09
CA GLY A 6 -21.85 28.67 -9.67
C GLY A 6 -21.59 27.65 -8.55
N PHE A 7 -22.45 27.63 -7.53
CA PHE A 7 -22.37 26.64 -6.44
C PHE A 7 -22.59 25.20 -6.93
N ALA A 8 -23.52 25.00 -7.87
CA ALA A 8 -23.78 23.69 -8.48
C ALA A 8 -22.58 23.18 -9.31
N LEU A 9 -21.87 24.07 -10.03
CA LEU A 9 -20.68 23.69 -10.78
C LEU A 9 -19.50 23.32 -9.88
N ILE A 10 -19.31 24.04 -8.76
CA ILE A 10 -18.23 23.76 -7.81
C ILE A 10 -18.45 22.42 -7.10
N THR A 11 -19.69 22.15 -6.67
CA THR A 11 -20.05 20.88 -6.04
C THR A 11 -19.89 19.69 -6.99
N LEU A 12 -20.30 19.85 -8.25
CA LEU A 12 -20.09 18.83 -9.28
C LEU A 12 -18.59 18.57 -9.53
N ALA A 13 -17.78 19.62 -9.67
CA ALA A 13 -16.34 19.49 -9.83
C ALA A 13 -15.69 18.73 -8.66
N PHE A 14 -16.12 19.01 -7.43
CA PHE A 14 -15.59 18.35 -6.23
C PHE A 14 -15.88 16.85 -6.22
N THR A 15 -17.07 16.41 -6.65
CA THR A 15 -17.41 14.97 -6.68
C THR A 15 -16.58 14.15 -7.66
N ILE A 16 -16.10 14.74 -8.75
CA ILE A 16 -15.26 14.07 -9.75
C ILE A 16 -13.85 13.82 -9.21
N LEU A 17 -13.32 14.72 -8.37
CA LEU A 17 -12.00 14.58 -7.77
C LEU A 17 -11.92 13.42 -6.75
N LEU A 18 -13.07 13.00 -6.19
CA LEU A 18 -13.13 11.91 -5.21
C LEU A 18 -13.37 10.53 -5.84
N SER A 19 -13.58 10.42 -7.15
CA SER A 19 -13.94 9.14 -7.82
C SER A 19 -12.77 8.17 -8.03
N GLY A 20 -11.60 8.42 -7.43
CA GLY A 20 -10.39 7.58 -7.61
C GLY A 20 -10.31 6.34 -6.72
N CYS A 21 -11.15 6.24 -5.69
CA CYS A 21 -11.09 5.12 -4.74
C CYS A 21 -11.97 3.95 -5.22
N VAL A 22 -11.40 3.00 -5.96
CA VAL A 22 -12.06 1.77 -6.40
C VAL A 22 -11.31 0.54 -5.90
N THR A 23 -12.06 -0.46 -5.42
CA THR A 23 -11.51 -1.77 -5.05
C THR A 23 -11.19 -2.56 -6.31
N VAL A 24 -9.90 -2.69 -6.63
CA VAL A 24 -9.41 -3.48 -7.77
C VAL A 24 -9.05 -4.89 -7.35
N LYS A 25 -9.06 -5.83 -8.30
CA LYS A 25 -8.66 -7.21 -8.02
C LYS A 25 -7.15 -7.27 -7.77
N PRO A 26 -6.65 -8.22 -6.96
CA PRO A 26 -5.25 -8.25 -6.55
C PRO A 26 -4.24 -8.25 -7.71
N TYR A 27 -4.57 -8.92 -8.82
CA TYR A 27 -3.71 -9.00 -9.99
C TYR A 27 -3.66 -7.68 -10.79
N GLU A 28 -4.71 -6.85 -10.78
CA GLU A 28 -4.71 -5.55 -11.48
C GLU A 28 -3.77 -4.54 -10.83
N ARG A 29 -3.33 -4.81 -9.59
CA ARG A 29 -2.35 -3.99 -8.87
C ARG A 29 -0.94 -4.17 -9.43
N GLU A 30 -0.67 -5.24 -10.16
CA GLU A 30 0.65 -5.49 -10.78
C GLU A 30 1.01 -4.39 -11.79
N ASN A 31 0.02 -3.83 -12.49
CA ASN A 31 0.22 -2.74 -13.45
C ASN A 31 0.62 -1.41 -12.79
N LEU A 32 0.35 -1.23 -11.50
CA LEU A 32 0.71 -0.04 -10.74
C LEU A 32 1.93 -0.29 -9.82
N ALA A 33 2.36 -1.54 -9.70
CA ALA A 33 3.51 -1.91 -8.89
C ALA A 33 4.79 -1.62 -9.67
N ASP A 34 5.50 -0.56 -9.28
CA ASP A 34 6.85 -0.31 -9.79
C ASP A 34 7.80 -1.39 -9.26
N ARG A 35 8.85 -1.72 -10.01
CA ARG A 35 9.89 -2.68 -9.60
C ARG A 35 10.56 -2.26 -8.29
N THR A 36 10.59 -0.96 -7.99
CA THR A 36 11.06 -0.38 -6.72
C THR A 36 10.12 -0.63 -5.52
N MET A 37 8.87 -1.03 -5.74
CA MET A 37 7.93 -1.43 -4.70
C MET A 37 8.09 -2.90 -4.29
N ASP A 38 9.01 -3.62 -4.92
CA ASP A 38 9.41 -4.95 -4.50
C ASP A 38 10.26 -4.84 -3.23
N PHE A 39 9.64 -5.12 -2.09
CA PHE A 39 10.31 -5.14 -0.78
C PHE A 39 11.28 -6.32 -0.63
N ASP A 40 11.27 -7.26 -1.57
CA ASP A 40 11.98 -8.54 -1.49
C ASP A 40 13.08 -8.66 -2.56
N GLN A 41 13.56 -7.54 -3.12
CA GLN A 41 14.60 -7.54 -4.16
C GLN A 41 15.86 -8.35 -3.77
N ASN A 42 16.20 -8.38 -2.48
CA ASN A 42 17.30 -9.16 -1.91
C ASN A 42 16.80 -10.23 -0.93
N ARG A 43 15.73 -10.95 -1.31
CA ARG A 43 15.08 -11.97 -0.47
C ARG A 43 16.03 -12.93 0.23
N GLU A 44 17.04 -13.43 -0.47
CA GLU A 44 17.97 -14.41 0.08
C GLU A 44 18.83 -13.84 1.22
N GLU A 45 19.31 -12.59 1.07
CA GLU A 45 20.10 -11.90 2.09
C GLU A 45 19.24 -11.60 3.32
N VAL A 46 18.03 -11.07 3.10
CA VAL A 46 17.06 -10.73 4.16
C VAL A 46 16.63 -11.99 4.92
N MET A 47 16.40 -13.11 4.22
CA MET A 47 16.07 -14.39 4.86
C MET A 47 17.22 -14.92 5.73
N MET A 48 18.47 -14.78 5.28
CA MET A 48 19.63 -15.20 6.05
C MET A 48 19.82 -14.36 7.30
N GLU A 49 19.67 -13.03 7.19
CA GLU A 49 19.76 -12.11 8.32
C GLU A 49 18.64 -12.36 9.33
N GLN A 50 17.41 -12.57 8.87
CA GLN A 50 16.28 -12.96 9.73
C GLN A 50 16.54 -14.26 10.46
N HIS A 51 17.06 -15.29 9.78
CA HIS A 51 17.36 -16.56 10.43
C HIS A 51 18.39 -16.40 11.55
N PHE A 52 19.41 -15.57 11.33
CA PHE A 52 20.41 -15.25 12.35
C PHE A 52 19.79 -14.51 13.55
N LEU A 53 18.99 -13.47 13.29
CA LEU A 53 18.36 -12.68 14.34
C LEU A 53 17.29 -13.48 15.10
N LEU A 54 16.49 -14.31 14.42
CA LEU A 54 15.51 -15.23 15.04
C LEU A 54 16.19 -16.18 16.01
N THR A 55 17.33 -16.76 15.61
CA THR A 55 18.09 -17.70 16.44
C THR A 55 18.69 -17.02 17.67
N ARG A 56 19.03 -15.73 17.57
CA ARG A 56 19.72 -14.98 18.62
C ARG A 56 18.79 -14.26 19.58
N GLU A 57 17.70 -13.72 19.06
CA GLU A 57 16.87 -12.73 19.76
C GLU A 57 15.45 -13.26 20.01
N GLY A 58 15.00 -14.29 19.28
CA GLY A 58 13.69 -14.91 19.47
C GLY A 58 12.49 -13.99 19.22
N SER A 59 12.73 -12.74 18.80
CA SER A 59 11.72 -11.70 18.62
C SER A 59 11.85 -11.06 17.25
N ILE A 60 11.33 -11.72 16.21
CA ILE A 60 11.07 -11.07 14.93
C ILE A 60 9.70 -11.47 14.45
N GLY A 61 8.89 -10.46 14.17
CA GLY A 61 7.93 -10.57 13.10
C GLY A 61 7.64 -9.18 12.53
N GLY A 62 7.01 -9.17 11.36
CA GLY A 62 6.64 -7.97 10.63
C GLY A 62 7.29 -7.94 9.25
N ASN A 63 8.25 -8.82 8.99
CA ASN A 63 8.87 -8.98 7.69
C ASN A 63 8.04 -9.91 6.80
N GLY A 64 6.85 -9.46 6.39
CA GLY A 64 6.09 -10.18 5.38
C GLY A 64 4.62 -9.82 5.36
N GLY A 65 4.27 -8.86 4.52
CA GLY A 65 2.88 -8.54 4.18
C GLY A 65 2.83 -7.26 3.36
N ALA A 66 1.87 -7.16 2.44
CA ALA A 66 1.61 -6.01 1.57
C ALA A 66 1.16 -4.73 2.33
N GLY A 67 1.81 -4.44 3.45
CA GLY A 67 1.41 -3.56 4.53
C GLY A 67 2.11 -4.07 5.80
N GLY A 68 3.28 -3.54 6.09
CA GLY A 68 4.04 -3.86 7.30
C GLY A 68 3.19 -3.60 8.54
N GLY A 69 2.78 -4.68 9.21
CA GLY A 69 2.07 -4.65 10.48
C GLY A 69 2.95 -5.18 11.60
N CYS A 70 2.72 -4.66 12.83
CA CYS A 70 3.34 -5.17 14.05
C CYS A 70 3.05 -6.66 14.21
N ALA A 71 4.08 -7.49 14.12
CA ALA A 71 3.93 -8.91 14.41
C ALA A 71 4.03 -9.16 15.90
N CYS A 72 2.87 -9.06 16.53
CA CYS A 72 2.65 -9.77 17.76
C CYS A 72 2.12 -11.16 17.36
N ASN A 73 2.82 -12.20 17.83
CA ASN A 73 2.32 -13.58 17.93
C ASN A 73 0.96 -13.61 18.63
#